data_AF-F3FEB2-F1
#
_entry.id   AF-F3FEB2-F1
#
_cell.length_a   1.000
_cell.length_b   1.000
_cell.length_c   1.000
_cell.angle_alpha   90.00
_cell.angle_beta   90.00
_cell.angle_gamma   90.00
#
_symmetry.space_group_name_H-M   'P 1'
#
loop_
_entity.id
_entity.type
_entity.pdbx_description
1 polymer ?
#
loop_
_entity_poly.entity_id
_entity_poly.type
_entity_poly.pdbx_seq_one_letter_code
_entity_poly.pdbx_strand_id
1 'polypeptide(L)' 'MAVEPHTWHVLIVEDDQRLAELTRDYLQSHGLRVNIEGDGALASARIIAEQPD' A
#
# COMPACT_ATOMS: atom_id res chain seq x y z
N MET A 1 18.16 -7.79 20.66
CA MET A 1 16.78 -7.91 20.18
C MET A 1 16.61 -6.91 19.06
N ALA A 2 16.50 -7.36 17.81
CA ALA A 2 16.22 -6.47 16.69
C ALA A 2 14.76 -6.02 16.82
N VAL A 3 14.53 -4.71 16.91
CA VAL A 3 13.19 -4.14 16.76
C VAL A 3 12.79 -4.45 15.33
N GLU A 4 11.80 -5.33 15.14
CA GLU A 4 11.20 -5.51 13.83
C GLU A 4 10.63 -4.16 13.42
N PRO A 5 11.06 -3.58 12.28
CA PRO A 5 10.49 -2.33 11.83
C PRO A 5 8.99 -2.57 11.72
N HIS A 6 8.18 -1.78 12.42
CA HIS A 6 6.74 -1.80 12.24
C HIS A 6 6.50 -1.28 10.82
N THR A 7 6.55 -2.19 9.86
CA THR A 7 6.40 -1.87 8.45
C THR A 7 4.90 -1.80 8.17
N TRP A 8 4.31 -0.65 8.52
CA TRP A 8 2.92 -0.33 8.21
C TRP A 8 2.65 -0.65 6.73
N HIS A 9 1.64 -1.50 6.50
CA HIS A 9 1.28 -1.95 5.17
C HIS A 9 0.12 -1.11 4.63
N VAL A 10 0.38 -0.32 3.60
CA VAL A 10 -0.62 0.57 2.97
C VAL A 10 -1.01 0.00 1.61
N LEU A 11 -2.31 -0.11 1.36
CA LEU A 11 -2.85 -0.41 0.04
C LEU A 11 -3.42 0.87 -0.58
N ILE A 12 -2.77 1.37 -1.63
CA ILE A 12 -3.27 2.48 -2.44
C ILE A 12 -4.22 1.92 -3.47
N VAL A 13 -5.43 2.48 -3.53
CA VAL A 13 -6.46 2.12 -4.50
C VAL A 13 -6.70 3.35 -5.37
N GLU A 14 -6.12 3.36 -6.56
CA GLU A 14 -6.14 4.53 -7.45
C GLU A 14 -6.20 4.07 -8.90
N ASP A 15 -7.13 4.64 -9.67
CA ASP A 15 -7.31 4.36 -11.11
C ASP A 15 -6.22 5.03 -11.97
N ASP A 16 -5.61 6.09 -11.46
CA ASP A 16 -4.45 6.74 -12.07
C ASP A 16 -3.13 6.13 -11.55
N GLN A 17 -2.50 5.30 -12.40
CA GLN A 17 -1.23 4.65 -12.09
C GLN A 17 -0.09 5.64 -11.74
N ARG A 18 -0.06 6.82 -12.38
CA ARG A 18 1.01 7.80 -12.18
C ARG A 18 0.90 8.45 -10.80
N LEU A 19 -0.33 8.74 -10.36
CA LEU A 19 -0.61 9.24 -9.01
C LEU A 19 -0.29 8.18 -7.95
N ALA A 20 -0.66 6.93 -8.22
CA ALA A 20 -0.41 5.80 -7.33
C ALA A 20 1.09 5.54 -7.12
N GLU A 21 1.88 5.55 -8.19
CA GLU A 21 3.34 5.39 -8.12
C GLU A 21 4.01 6.54 -7.35
N LEU A 22 3.57 7.79 -7.58
CA LEU A 22 4.12 8.95 -6.87
C LEU A 22 3.85 8.87 -5.36
N THR A 23 2.64 8.47 -4.98
CA THR A 23 2.26 8.29 -3.56
C THR A 23 2.99 7.09 -2.95
N ARG A 24 3.15 5.99 -3.71
CA ARG A 24 3.92 4.82 -3.28
C ARG A 24 5.36 5.18 -2.96
N ASP A 25 6.04 5.87 -3.88
CA ASP A 25 7.44 6.22 -3.71
C ASP A 25 7.65 7.16 -2.51
N TYR A 26 6.71 8.09 -2.30
CA TYR A 26 6.70 8.94 -1.10
C TYR A 26 6.59 8.09 0.19
N LEU A 27 5.61 7.20 0.30
CA LEU A 27 5.40 6.38 1.50
C LEU A 27 6.49 5.33 1.72
N GLN A 28 7.01 4.71 0.65
CA GLN A 28 8.14 3.78 0.73
C GLN A 28 9.41 4.48 1.22
N SER A 29 9.64 5.73 0.83
CA SER A 29 10.78 6.51 1.34
C SER A 29 10.69 6.79 2.85
N HIS A 30 9.49 6.74 3.42
CA HIS A 30 9.23 6.87 4.86
C HIS A 30 9.26 5.53 5.62
N GLY A 31 9.61 4.42 4.93
CA GLY A 31 9.72 3.09 5.54
C GLY A 31 8.41 2.30 5.64
N LEU A 32 7.36 2.72 4.93
CA LEU A 32 6.11 1.96 4.82
C LEU A 32 6.17 0.96 3.66
N ARG A 33 5.49 -0.17 3.80
CA ARG A 33 5.28 -1.11 2.70
C ARG A 33 4.02 -0.70 1.96
N VAL A 34 4.14 -0.42 0.67
CA VAL A 34 3.00 0.08 -0.12
C VAL A 34 2.73 -0.81 -1.33
N ASN A 35 1.47 -1.24 -1.44
CA ASN A 35 0.92 -1.93 -2.60
C ASN A 35 0.00 -0.97 -3.37
N ILE A 36 -0.01 -1.08 -4.70
CA ILE A 36 -0.94 -0.34 -5.57
C ILE A 36 -1.97 -1.32 -6.10
N GLU A 37 -3.23 -0.92 -6.10
CA GLU A 37 -4.34 -1.59 -6.75
C GLU A 37 -5.04 -0.60 -7.70
N GLY A 38 -5.07 -0.94 -8.99
CA GLY A 38 -5.67 -0.08 -10.02
C GLY A 38 -7.18 -0.26 -10.16
N ASP A 39 -7.72 -1.35 -9.64
CA ASP A 39 -9.14 -1.68 -9.70
C ASP A 39 -9.77 -1.58 -8.30
N GLY A 40 -10.53 -0.51 -8.07
CA GLY A 40 -11.25 -0.29 -6.83
C GLY A 40 -12.27 -1.39 -6.48
N ALA A 41 -12.74 -2.16 -7.46
CA ALA A 41 -13.60 -3.31 -7.20
C ALA A 41 -12.79 -4.47 -6.59
N LEU A 42 -11.58 -4.72 -7.08
CA LEU A 42 -10.67 -5.74 -6.53
C LEU A 42 -10.04 -5.33 -5.20
N ALA A 43 -9.90 -4.03 -4.96
CA ALA A 43 -9.37 -3.51 -3.72
C ALA A 43 -10.15 -4.00 -2.49
N SER A 44 -11.49 -4.03 -2.56
CA SER A 44 -12.33 -4.52 -1.48
C SER A 44 -12.04 -5.99 -1.12
N ALA A 45 -11.85 -6.84 -2.13
CA ALA A 45 -11.48 -8.24 -1.95
C ALA A 45 -10.05 -8.38 -1.38
N ARG A 46 -9.10 -7.54 -1.82
CA ARG A 46 -7.73 -7.53 -1.31
C ARG A 46 -7.62 -6.98 0.10
N ILE A 47 -8.40 -5.98 0.50
CA ILE A 47 -8.43 -5.48 1.88
C ILE A 47 -8.84 -6.60 2.85
N ILE A 48 -9.87 -7.38 2.48
CA ILE A 48 -10.34 -8.52 3.27
C ILE A 48 -9.28 -9.63 3.33
N ALA A 49 -8.58 -9.89 2.21
CA ALA A 49 -7.61 -10.98 2.11
C ALA A 49 -6.24 -10.64 2.72
N GLU A 50 -5.76 -9.41 2.55
CA GLU A 50 -4.41 -8.98 2.94
C GLU A 50 -4.38 -8.27 4.29
N GLN A 51 -5.52 -7.81 4.81
CA GLN A 51 -5.64 -7.06 6.07
C GLN A 51 -4.48 -6.06 6.29
N PRO A 52 -4.33 -5.08 5.38
CA PRO A 52 -3.39 -3.98 5.60
C PRO A 52 -3.77 -3.19 6.88
N ASP A 53 -2.76 -2.69 7.60
CA ASP A 53 -2.92 -1.97 8.88
C ASP A 53 -3.59 -0.58 8.74
#